data_AF-A0A091K229-F1
#
_entry.id   AF-A0A091K229-F1
#
_cell.length_a   1.000
_cell.length_b   1.000
_cell.length_c   1.000
_cell.angle_alpha   90.00
_cell.angle_beta   90.00
_cell.angle_gamma   90.00
#
_symmetry.space_group_name_H-M   'P 1'
#
loop_
_entity.id
_entity.type
_entity.pdbx_description
1 polymer ?
#
loop_
_entity_poly.entity_id
_entity_poly.type
_entity_poly.pdbx_seq_one_letter_code
_entity_poly.pdbx_strand_id
1 'polypeptide(L)' 'VVDSRSLRTDSVLGEFRMDVEAVYSEPKHALLRKWLLLSDPEDFSAGAKGYLKVSLFVLGPGDEAPV' A
#
# COMPACT_ATOMS: atom_id res chain seq x y z
N VAL A 1 7.86 2.66 -2.02
CA VAL A 1 8.81 1.53 -2.22
C VAL A 1 10.13 2.11 -2.68
N VAL A 2 11.25 1.64 -2.11
CA VAL A 2 12.58 2.17 -2.42
C VAL A 2 13.54 1.05 -2.87
N ASP A 3 14.49 1.39 -3.74
CA ASP A 3 15.61 0.53 -4.12
C ASP A 3 16.71 0.64 -3.07
N SER A 4 17.04 -0.48 -2.42
CA SER A 4 18.07 -0.54 -1.38
C SER A 4 19.50 -0.39 -1.92
N ARG A 5 19.71 -0.43 -3.23
CA ARG A 5 21.02 -0.31 -3.88
C ARG A 5 21.33 1.11 -4.36
N SER A 6 20.34 1.99 -4.39
CA SER A 6 20.48 3.37 -4.87
C SER A 6 20.89 4.33 -3.74
N LEU A 7 21.54 5.45 -4.11
CA LEU A 7 21.78 6.55 -3.16
C LEU A 7 20.43 7.16 -2.77
N ARG A 8 20.31 7.62 -1.51
CA ARG A 8 19.03 7.95 -0.88
C ARG A 8 18.15 8.91 -1.70
N THR A 9 18.76 9.87 -2.39
CA THR A 9 18.05 10.89 -3.19
C THR A 9 17.26 10.31 -4.37
N ASP A 10 17.74 9.22 -4.99
CA ASP A 10 17.15 8.63 -6.21
C ASP A 10 16.69 7.18 -5.97
N SER A 11 16.28 6.89 -4.74
CA SER A 11 15.91 5.53 -4.33
C SER A 11 14.43 5.21 -4.50
N VAL A 12 13.56 6.20 -4.73
CA VAL A 12 12.11 5.98 -4.76
C VAL A 12 11.69 5.31 -6.08
N LEU A 13 11.16 4.09 -5.96
CA LEU A 13 10.62 3.32 -7.09
C LEU A 13 9.15 3.65 -7.39
N GLY A 14 8.42 4.13 -6.38
CA GLY A 14 7.02 4.52 -6.51
C GLY A 14 6.30 4.51 -5.16
N GLU A 15 5.12 5.12 -5.14
CA GLU A 15 4.29 5.31 -3.95
C GLU A 15 2.87 4.79 -4.22
N PHE A 16 2.22 4.30 -3.17
CA PHE A 16 0.77 4.14 -3.15
C PHE A 16 0.25 4.87 -1.92
N ARG A 17 -0.97 5.43 -2.02
CA ARG A 17 -1.67 6.04 -0.89
C ARG A 17 -3.03 5.37 -0.73
N MET A 18 -3.44 5.15 0.50
CA MET A 18 -4.72 4.53 0.83
C MET A 18 -5.14 5.02 2.21
N ASP A 19 -6.44 5.27 2.38
CA ASP A 19 -7.01 5.63 3.67
C ASP A 19 -7.17 4.38 4.54
N VAL A 20 -6.89 4.52 5.84
CA VAL A 20 -7.04 3.42 6.82
C VAL A 20 -8.50 2.94 6.89
N GLU A 21 -9.45 3.87 6.76
CA GLU A 21 -10.88 3.56 6.71
C GLU A 21 -11.21 2.61 5.56
N ALA A 22 -10.55 2.73 4.40
CA ALA A 22 -10.79 1.84 3.26
C ALA A 22 -10.44 0.38 3.58
N VAL A 23 -9.42 0.14 4.41
CA VAL A 23 -9.10 -1.22 4.89
C VAL A 23 -10.07 -1.65 5.98
N TYR A 24 -10.43 -0.74 6.88
CA TYR A 24 -11.34 -1.03 8.00
C TYR A 24 -12.77 -1.34 7.52
N SER A 25 -13.25 -0.71 6.45
CA SER A 25 -14.59 -0.97 5.90
C SER A 25 -14.73 -2.32 5.19
N GLU A 26 -13.62 -2.99 4.87
CA GLU A 26 -13.66 -4.30 4.21
C GLU A 26 -14.12 -5.41 5.18
N PRO A 27 -14.68 -6.52 4.67
CA PRO A 27 -15.02 -7.67 5.50
C PRO A 27 -13.83 -8.14 6.33
N LYS A 28 -14.05 -8.29 7.64
CA LYS A 28 -13.02 -8.64 8.63
C LYS A 28 -11.89 -7.60 8.76
N HIS A 29 -12.16 -6.36 8.36
CA HIS A 29 -11.20 -5.25 8.41
C HIS A 29 -9.89 -5.55 7.66
N ALA A 30 -9.97 -6.31 6.56
CA ALA A 30 -8.79 -6.89 5.90
C ALA A 30 -8.85 -6.87 4.37
N LEU A 31 -7.73 -6.45 3.75
CA LEU A 31 -7.43 -6.66 2.34
C LEU A 31 -6.44 -7.82 2.23
N LEU A 32 -6.80 -8.88 1.52
CA LEU A 32 -5.94 -10.06 1.39
C LEU A 32 -5.47 -10.28 -0.05
N ARG A 33 -4.14 -10.37 -0.23
CA ARG A 33 -3.48 -10.69 -1.51
C ARG A 33 -3.93 -9.80 -2.68
N LYS A 34 -4.19 -8.52 -2.40
CA LYS A 34 -4.60 -7.53 -3.40
C LYS A 34 -3.38 -6.90 -4.04
N TRP A 35 -3.48 -6.58 -5.33
CA TRP A 35 -2.46 -5.81 -6.05
C TRP A 35 -2.80 -4.33 -5.94
N LEU A 36 -1.85 -3.54 -5.44
CA LEU A 36 -1.93 -2.08 -5.38
C LEU A 36 -1.01 -1.48 -6.44
N LEU A 37 -1.49 -0.44 -7.11
CA LEU A 37 -0.72 0.33 -8.08
C LEU A 37 0.34 1.17 -7.35
N LEU A 38 1.58 1.14 -7.86
CA LEU A 38 2.60 2.12 -7.52
C LEU A 38 2.60 3.22 -8.58
N SER A 39 2.50 4.46 -8.13
CA SER A 39 2.53 5.67 -8.95
C SER A 39 3.77 6.50 -8.66
N ASP A 40 4.08 7.46 -9.53
CA ASP A 40 5.09 8.48 -9.24
C ASP A 40 4.61 9.36 -8.07
N PRO A 41 5.39 9.54 -7.00
CA PRO A 41 4.99 10.40 -5.87
C PRO A 41 4.79 11.87 -6.28
N GLU A 42 5.48 12.34 -7.32
CA GLU A 42 5.39 13.72 -7.82
C GLU A 42 4.33 13.88 -8.92
N ASP A 43 3.92 12.79 -9.57
CA ASP A 43 2.92 12.80 -10.65
C ASP A 43 2.08 11.51 -10.70
N PHE A 44 0.94 11.53 -10.02
CA PHE A 44 -0.01 10.41 -10.04
C PHE A 44 -0.66 10.18 -11.42
N SER A 45 -0.56 11.14 -12.34
CA SER A 45 -1.07 11.02 -13.71
C SER A 45 -0.07 10.40 -14.69
N ALA A 46 1.20 10.28 -14.30
CA ALA A 46 2.28 9.69 -15.10
C ALA A 46 2.10 8.20 -15.42
N GLY A 47 1.05 7.56 -14.86
CA GLY A 47 0.72 6.16 -15.07
C GLY A 47 1.40 5.22 -14.09
N ALA A 48 1.31 3.92 -14.37
CA ALA A 48 1.77 2.85 -13.49
C ALA A 48 3.31 2.73 -13.48
N LYS A 49 3.94 2.83 -12.31
CA LYS A 49 5.36 2.46 -12.09
C LYS A 49 5.55 0.98 -11.76
N GLY A 50 4.51 0.32 -11.26
CA GLY A 50 4.52 -1.09 -10.91
C GLY A 50 3.32 -1.48 -10.05
N TYR A 51 3.34 -2.70 -9.52
CA TYR A 51 2.31 -3.18 -8.60
C TYR A 51 2.94 -3.86 -7.38
N LEU A 52 2.31 -3.69 -6.22
CA LEU A 52 2.67 -4.34 -4.97
C LEU A 52 1.55 -5.27 -4.53
N LYS A 53 1.86 -6.55 -4.30
CA LYS A 53 0.91 -7.48 -3.70
C LYS A 53 0.95 -7.35 -2.19
N VAL A 54 -0.17 -7.03 -1.57
CA VAL A 54 -0.27 -6.78 -0.14
C VAL A 54 -1.35 -7.62 0.52
N SER A 55 -1.15 -7.87 1.81
CA SER A 55 -2.20 -8.23 2.74
C SER A 55 -2.13 -7.24 3.90
N LEU A 56 -3.24 -6.60 4.22
CA LEU A 56 -3.36 -5.53 5.20
C LEU A 56 -4.58 -5.81 6.08
N PHE A 57 -4.50 -5.46 7.36
CA PHE A 57 -5.63 -5.49 8.27
C PHE A 57 -5.52 -4.34 9.26
N VAL A 58 -6.66 -3.79 9.65
CA VAL A 58 -6.77 -2.71 10.64
C VAL A 58 -7.63 -3.22 11.79
N LEU A 59 -7.16 -3.05 13.02
CA LEU A 59 -7.87 -3.52 14.21
C LEU A 59 -8.29 -2.33 15.06
N GLY A 60 -9.57 -2.27 15.40
CA GLY A 60 -10.13 -1.39 16.41
C GLY A 60 -10.19 -2.06 17.79
N PRO A 61 -10.58 -1.32 18.84
CA PRO A 61 -10.76 -1.88 20.17
C PRO A 61 -11.83 -2.98 20.18
N GLY A 62 -11.44 -4.19 20.61
CA GLY A 62 -12.34 -5.35 20.67
C GLY A 62 -12.34 -6.21 19.41
N ASP A 63 -11.64 -5.82 18.34
CA ASP A 63 -11.53 -6.61 17.11
C ASP A 63 -10.50 -7.75 17.28
N GLU A 64 -10.83 -8.93 16.75
CA GLU A 64 -9.88 -10.04 16.66
C GLU A 64 -9.06 -9.96 15.38
N ALA A 65 -7.75 -10.22 15.48
CA ALA A 65 -6.86 -10.25 14.33
C ALA A 65 -7.24 -11.40 13.36
N PRO A 66 -7.23 -11.16 12.03
CA PRO A 66 -7.43 -12.24 11.08
C PRO A 66 -6.30 -13.29 11.19
N VAL A 67 -6.69 -14.55 11.42
CA VAL A 67 -5.81 -15.75 11.37
C VAL A 67 -5.66 -16.31 9.96
#